data_AF-A0A432RDT4-F1
#
_entry.id   AF-A0A432RDT4-F1
#
_cell.length_a   1.000
_cell.length_b   1.000
_cell.length_c   1.000
_cell.angle_alpha   90.00
_cell.angle_beta   90.00
_cell.angle_gamma   90.00
#
_symmetry.space_group_name_H-M   'P 1'
#
loop_
_entity.id
_entity.type
_entity.pdbx_description
1 polymer ?
#
loop_
_entity_poly.entity_id
_entity_poly.type
_entity_poly.pdbx_seq_one_letter_code
_entity_poly.pdbx_strand_id
1 'polypeptide(L)'
;MKLSDILEELERQEEELDENIPLEKLDSFIEFIKSIDVESLEFSSKDELENLSKKIESIINKVVFLKNEIMQKADRLSKNKDATTAYMKSQLNNR
;
A
#
# COMPACT_ATOMS: atom_id res chain seq x y z
N MET A 1 -6.53 -22.44 10.82
CA MET A 1 -5.57 -22.14 9.73
C MET A 1 -4.19 -22.13 10.36
N LYS A 2 -3.16 -22.66 9.70
CA LYS A 2 -1.81 -22.65 10.30
C LYS A 2 -1.18 -21.28 10.11
N LEU A 3 -0.45 -20.82 11.13
CA LEU A 3 0.29 -19.57 11.05
C LEU A 3 1.33 -19.57 9.92
N SER A 4 1.91 -20.73 9.61
CA SER A 4 2.80 -20.91 8.45
C SER A 4 2.17 -20.48 7.13
N ASP A 5 0.91 -20.82 6.92
CA ASP A 5 0.20 -20.56 5.66
C ASP A 5 -0.06 -19.05 5.52
N ILE A 6 -0.33 -18.38 6.64
CA ILE A 6 -0.51 -16.92 6.69
C ILE A 6 0.81 -16.20 6.43
N LEU A 7 1.90 -16.67 7.02
CA LEU A 7 3.23 -16.09 6.80
C LEU A 7 3.66 -16.20 5.34
N GLU A 8 3.40 -17.34 4.69
CA GLU A 8 3.69 -17.54 3.26
C GLU A 8 2.85 -16.62 2.38
N GLU A 9 1.56 -16.46 2.69
CA GLU A 9 0.70 -15.52 1.95
C GLU A 9 1.14 -14.06 2.18
N LEU A 10 1.53 -13.67 3.39
CA LEU A 10 2.07 -12.34 3.67
C LEU A 10 3.40 -12.09 2.93
N GLU A 11 4.28 -13.09 2.84
CA GLU A 11 5.52 -13.04 2.04
C GLU A 11 5.20 -12.76 0.57
N ARG A 12 4.30 -13.56 -0.02
CA ARG A 12 3.85 -13.41 -1.40
C ARG A 12 3.24 -12.03 -1.66
N GLN A 13 2.42 -11.55 -0.73
CA GLN A 13 1.79 -10.24 -0.79
C GLN A 13 2.80 -9.10 -0.69
N GLU A 14 3.82 -9.25 0.15
CA GLU A 14 4.89 -8.26 0.29
C GLU A 14 5.73 -8.13 -0.99
N GLU A 15 5.98 -9.24 -1.69
CA GLU A 15 6.64 -9.25 -3.00
C GLU A 15 5.81 -8.54 -4.09
N GLU A 16 4.48 -8.64 -4.02
CA GLU A 16 3.57 -7.94 -4.94
C GLU A 16 3.51 -6.43 -4.72
N LEU A 17 3.90 -5.93 -3.54
CA LEU A 17 3.93 -4.50 -3.23
C LEU A 17 5.09 -3.80 -3.97
N ASP A 18 4.81 -3.34 -5.19
CA ASP A 18 5.73 -2.54 -6.00
C ASP A 18 5.28 -1.08 -6.15
N GLU A 19 6.12 -0.23 -6.76
CA GLU A 19 5.87 1.20 -6.94
C GLU A 19 4.73 1.54 -7.92
N ASN A 20 4.26 0.55 -8.69
CA ASN A 20 3.21 0.69 -9.69
C ASN A 20 1.90 0.02 -9.27
N ILE A 21 1.82 -0.44 -8.02
CA ILE A 21 0.66 -1.18 -7.55
C ILE A 21 -0.59 -0.28 -7.55
N PRO A 22 -1.74 -0.81 -8.03
CA PRO A 22 -3.01 -0.08 -7.95
C PRO A 22 -3.42 0.19 -6.50
N LEU A 23 -4.05 1.34 -6.23
CA LEU A 23 -4.61 1.69 -4.93
C LEU A 23 -5.59 0.62 -4.41
N GLU A 24 -6.41 0.05 -5.29
CA GLU A 24 -7.39 -0.99 -4.96
C GLU A 24 -6.70 -2.27 -4.43
N LYS A 25 -5.50 -2.57 -4.96
CA LYS A 25 -4.69 -3.67 -4.45
C LYS A 25 -4.15 -3.36 -3.06
N LEU A 26 -3.70 -2.13 -2.78
CA LEU A 26 -3.27 -1.71 -1.43
C LEU A 26 -4.36 -1.95 -0.38
N ASP A 27 -5.61 -1.63 -0.70
CA ASP A 27 -6.75 -1.87 0.20
C ASP A 27 -6.97 -3.36 0.43
N SER A 28 -6.82 -4.21 -0.60
CA SER A 28 -6.97 -5.66 -0.46
C SER A 28 -5.98 -6.30 0.52
N PHE A 29 -4.74 -5.81 0.59
CA PHE A 29 -3.75 -6.30 1.57
C PHE A 29 -4.14 -5.93 3.00
N ILE A 30 -4.66 -4.70 3.20
CA ILE A 30 -5.14 -4.26 4.51
C ILE A 30 -6.32 -5.12 4.98
N GLU A 31 -7.26 -5.43 4.08
CA GLU A 31 -8.40 -6.28 4.39
C GLU A 31 -7.97 -7.72 4.70
N PHE A 32 -6.97 -8.26 3.98
CA PHE A 32 -6.39 -9.55 4.32
C PHE A 32 -5.81 -9.56 5.74
N ILE A 33 -4.99 -8.57 6.10
CA ILE A 33 -4.40 -8.48 7.45
C ILE A 33 -5.49 -8.40 8.53
N LYS A 34 -6.55 -7.60 8.31
CA LYS A 34 -7.68 -7.50 9.24
C LYS A 34 -8.46 -8.80 9.38
N SER A 35 -8.46 -9.65 8.35
CA SER A 35 -9.15 -10.95 8.37
C SER A 35 -8.41 -12.01 9.18
N ILE A 36 -7.15 -11.77 9.55
CA ILE A 36 -6.34 -12.67 10.37
C ILE A 36 -6.88 -12.66 11.81
N ASP A 37 -7.60 -13.72 12.17
CA ASP A 37 -7.99 -13.98 13.55
C ASP A 37 -6.84 -14.65 14.32
N VAL A 38 -5.99 -13.82 14.94
CA VAL A 38 -4.79 -14.24 15.67
C VAL A 38 -5.09 -15.20 16.82
N GLU A 39 -6.25 -15.07 17.47
CA GLU A 39 -6.64 -15.93 18.61
C GLU A 39 -6.96 -17.37 18.15
N SER A 40 -7.33 -17.54 16.88
CA SER A 40 -7.68 -18.83 16.29
C SER A 40 -6.50 -19.57 15.63
N LEU A 41 -5.30 -18.96 15.60
CA LEU A 41 -4.16 -19.52 14.87
C LEU A 41 -3.50 -20.67 15.60
N GLU A 42 -3.25 -21.74 14.85
CA GLU A 42 -2.37 -22.81 15.28
C GLU A 42 -0.93 -22.43 14.96
N PHE A 43 -0.09 -22.33 15.98
CA PHE A 43 1.34 -22.01 15.87
C PHE A 43 2.20 -22.94 16.72
N SER A 44 3.42 -23.18 16.26
CA SER A 44 4.35 -24.15 16.83
C SER A 44 5.30 -23.51 17.84
N SER A 45 5.48 -22.19 17.78
CA SER A 45 6.40 -21.45 18.64
C SER A 45 6.00 -19.98 18.80
N LYS A 46 6.52 -19.35 19.86
CA LYS A 46 6.41 -17.90 20.05
C LYS A 46 7.12 -17.12 18.93
N ASP A 47 8.18 -17.69 18.36
CA ASP A 47 8.95 -17.06 17.28
C ASP A 47 8.11 -16.89 16.01
N GLU A 48 7.19 -17.81 15.72
CA GLU A 48 6.27 -17.67 14.59
C GLU A 48 5.33 -16.47 14.77
N LEU A 49 4.82 -16.25 15.99
CA LEU A 49 3.98 -15.08 16.30
C LEU A 49 4.79 -13.78 16.21
N GLU A 50 6.05 -13.79 16.64
CA GLU A 50 6.92 -12.63 16.50
C GLU A 50 7.21 -12.32 15.02
N ASN A 51 7.42 -13.37 14.20
CA ASN A 51 7.58 -13.23 12.76
C ASN A 51 6.31 -12.66 12.11
N LEU A 52 5.12 -13.11 12.53
CA LEU A 52 3.85 -12.55 12.05
C LEU A 52 3.76 -11.05 12.32
N SER A 53 4.06 -10.65 13.56
CA SER A 53 4.03 -9.25 13.95
C SER A 53 4.99 -8.41 13.09
N LYS A 54 6.23 -8.88 12.90
CA LYS A 54 7.23 -8.19 12.08
C LYS A 54 6.81 -8.10 10.61
N LYS A 55 6.21 -9.15 10.06
CA LYS A 55 5.77 -9.20 8.67
C LYS A 55 4.60 -8.25 8.42
N ILE A 56 3.60 -8.26 9.30
CA ILE A 56 2.48 -7.32 9.27
C ILE A 56 2.99 -5.88 9.36
N GLU A 57 3.92 -5.60 10.28
CA GLU A 57 4.52 -4.26 10.41
C GLU A 57 5.26 -3.82 9.13
N SER A 58 6.05 -4.71 8.53
CA SER A 58 6.75 -4.44 7.26
C SER A 58 5.76 -4.07 6.13
N ILE A 59 4.71 -4.88 5.96
CA ILE A 59 3.68 -4.66 4.96
C ILE A 59 2.95 -3.34 5.18
N ILE A 60 2.54 -3.03 6.42
CA ILE A 60 1.88 -1.75 6.75
C ILE A 60 2.78 -0.58 6.40
N ASN A 61 4.07 -0.62 6.77
CA ASN A 61 5.02 0.44 6.46
C ASN A 61 5.18 0.64 4.95
N LYS A 62 5.25 -0.45 4.18
CA LYS A 62 5.36 -0.42 2.72
C LYS A 62 4.09 0.14 2.06
N VAL A 63 2.91 -0.26 2.53
CA VAL A 63 1.61 0.27 2.05
C VAL A 63 1.49 1.77 2.33
N VAL A 64 1.85 2.22 3.53
CA VAL A 64 1.83 3.66 3.87
C VAL A 64 2.78 4.45 2.98
N PHE A 65 3.99 3.94 2.75
CA PHE A 65 4.96 4.56 1.85
C PHE A 65 4.40 4.69 0.43
N LEU A 66 3.88 3.60 -0.15
CA LEU A 66 3.34 3.59 -1.50
C LEU A 66 2.13 4.52 -1.65
N LYS A 67 1.24 4.55 -0.66
CA LYS A 67 0.11 5.50 -0.65
C LYS A 67 0.58 6.94 -0.69
N ASN A 68 1.60 7.29 0.10
CA ASN A 68 2.17 8.64 0.09
C ASN A 68 2.80 9.00 -1.26
N GLU A 69 3.52 8.07 -1.89
CA GLU A 69 4.08 8.27 -3.24
C GLU A 69 2.99 8.53 -4.28
N ILE A 70 1.90 7.74 -4.25
CA ILE A 70 0.75 7.92 -5.15
C ILE A 70 0.10 9.29 -4.91
N MET A 71 -0.12 9.68 -3.66
CA MET A 71 -0.68 11.00 -3.33
C MET A 71 0.21 12.15 -3.81
N GLN A 72 1.53 12.06 -3.63
CA GLN A 72 2.46 13.07 -4.14
C GLN A 72 2.45 13.15 -5.67
N LYS A 73 2.40 12.02 -6.37
CA LYS A 73 2.27 11.98 -7.83
C LYS A 73 0.95 12.64 -8.28
N ALA A 74 -0.16 12.36 -7.60
CA ALA A 74 -1.46 12.97 -7.87
C ALA A 74 -1.44 14.51 -7.66
N ASP A 75 -0.84 14.98 -6.56
CA ASP A 75 -0.68 16.41 -6.27
C ASP A 75 0.14 17.14 -7.33
N ARG A 76 1.25 16.53 -7.80
CA ARG A 76 2.08 17.08 -8.88
C ARG A 76 1.29 17.19 -10.18
N LEU A 77 0.53 16.15 -10.54
CA LEU A 77 -0.32 16.16 -11.73
C LEU A 77 -1.39 17.25 -11.66
N SER A 78 -2.02 17.43 -10.50
CA SER A 78 -3.00 18.50 -10.26
C SER A 78 -2.38 19.89 -10.49
N LYS A 79 -1.23 20.18 -9.86
CA LYS A 79 -0.52 21.46 -10.01
C LYS A 79 -0.07 21.73 -11.46
N ASN A 80 0.40 20.71 -12.17
CA ASN A 80 0.81 20.86 -13.58
C ASN A 80 -0.38 21.16 -14.50
N LYS A 81 -1.55 20.59 -14.24
CA LYS A 81 -2.78 20.88 -14.98
C LYS A 81 -3.22 22.33 -14.78
N ASP A 82 -3.15 22.82 -13.55
CA ASP A 82 -3.52 24.20 -13.21
C ASP A 82 -2.58 25.22 -13.89
N ALA A 83 -1.27 24.97 -13.86
CA ALA A 83 -0.28 25.80 -14.54
C ALA A 83 -0.50 25.85 -16.05
N THR A 84 -0.78 24.69 -16.67
CA THR A 84 -1.05 24.59 -18.11
C THR A 84 -2.34 25.34 -18.48
N THR A 85 -3.39 25.21 -17.67
CA THR A 85 -4.67 25.90 -17.89
C THR A 85 -4.52 27.41 -17.74
N ALA A 86 -3.77 27.87 -16.74
CA ALA A 86 -3.48 29.29 -16.53
C ALA A 86 -2.68 29.89 -17.69
N TYR A 87 -1.67 29.17 -18.19
CA TYR A 87 -0.88 29.58 -19.35
C TYR A 87 -1.73 29.68 -20.63
N MET A 88 -2.62 28.72 -20.90
CA MET A 88 -3.51 28.79 -22.06
C MET A 88 -4.48 29.99 -22.00
N LYS A 89 -5.01 30.31 -20.80
CA LYS A 89 -5.87 31.48 -20.61
C LYS A 89 -5.13 32.80 -20.82
N SER A 90 -3.86 32.91 -20.39
CA SER A 90 -3.07 34.14 -20.58
C SER A 90 -2.70 34.38 -22.05
N GLN A 91 -2.52 33.31 -22.84
CA GLN A 91 -2.34 33.41 -24.30
C GLN A 91 -3.59 33.93 -25.03
N LEU A 92 -4.79 33.68 -24.49
CA LEU A 92 -6.05 34.14 -25.09
C LEU A 92 -6.37 35.61 -24.78
N ASN A 93 -6.02 36.11 -23.58
CA ASN A 93 -6.30 37.50 -23.18
C ASN A 93 -5.30 38.53 -23.73
N ASN A 94 -4.16 38.10 -24.26
CA ASN A 94 -3.15 38.96 -24.90
C ASN A 94 -3.29 39.00 -26.44
N ARG A 95 -4.40 38.47 -26.98
CA ARG A 95 -4.82 38.57 -28.38
C ARG A 95 -6.05 39.48 -28.47
#